data_AF-A0A9E4R0Y9-F1
#
_entry.id   AF-A0A9E4R0Y9-F1
#
_cell.length_a   1.000
_cell.length_b   1.000
_cell.length_c   1.000
_cell.angle_alpha   90.00
_cell.angle_beta   90.00
_cell.angle_gamma   90.00
#
_symmetry.space_group_name_H-M   'P 1'
#
loop_
_entity.id
_entity.type
_entity.pdbx_description
1 polymer ?
#
loop_
_entity_poly.entity_id
_entity_poly.type
_entity_poly.pdbx_seq_one_letter_code
_entity_poly.pdbx_strand_id
1 'polypeptide(L)' 'MKAAVLHEVNQPLQIEEVDIASPGPREVLVRTRASGVCHSDLHFVEG' A
#
# COMPACT_ATOMS: atom_id res chain seq x y z
N MET A 1 -3.52 2.50 10.58
CA MET A 1 -4.05 1.34 9.83
C MET A 1 -2.87 0.54 9.34
N LYS A 2 -2.94 -0.79 9.39
CA LYS A 2 -1.82 -1.63 8.94
C LYS A 2 -1.67 -1.59 7.42
N ALA A 3 -0.45 -1.38 6.93
CA ALA A 3 -0.11 -1.37 5.51
C ALA A 3 1.20 -2.15 5.25
N ALA A 4 1.39 -2.60 4.01
CA ALA A 4 2.67 -3.13 3.52
C ALA A 4 3.37 -2.01 2.72
N VAL A 5 4.53 -1.57 3.17
CA VAL A 5 5.25 -0.39 2.66
C VAL A 5 6.57 -0.81 2.04
N LEU A 6 6.84 -0.34 0.82
CA LEU A 6 8.12 -0.50 0.14
C LEU A 6 8.96 0.76 0.36
N HIS A 7 10.05 0.65 1.12
CA HIS A 7 10.96 1.78 1.35
C HIS A 7 12.07 1.88 0.32
N GLU A 8 12.53 0.74 -0.22
CA GLU A 8 13.61 0.66 -1.20
C GLU A 8 13.37 -0.54 -2.12
N VAL A 9 13.76 -0.41 -3.39
CA VAL A 9 13.73 -1.54 -4.34
C VAL A 9 14.61 -2.69 -3.87
N ASN A 10 14.25 -3.90 -4.27
CA ASN A 10 14.93 -5.16 -3.89
C ASN A 10 14.95 -5.44 -2.39
N GLN A 11 14.12 -4.75 -1.59
CA GLN A 11 13.93 -5.05 -0.17
C GLN A 11 12.52 -5.59 0.11
N PRO A 12 12.35 -6.43 1.13
CA PRO A 12 11.02 -6.88 1.55
C PRO A 12 10.11 -5.71 1.95
N LEU A 13 8.83 -5.84 1.61
CA LEU A 13 7.78 -4.96 2.13
C LEU A 13 7.74 -5.04 3.66
N GLN A 14 7.67 -3.89 4.32
CA GLN A 14 7.55 -3.79 5.77
C GLN A 14 6.09 -3.58 6.17
N ILE A 15 5.67 -4.28 7.22
CA ILE A 15 4.30 -4.14 7.72
C ILE A 15 4.28 -3.11 8.84
N GLU A 16 3.58 -2.00 8.62
CA GLU A 16 3.62 -0.82 9.47
C GLU A 16 2.23 -0.25 9.74
N GLU A 17 2.09 0.52 10.82
CA GLU A 17 0.91 1.35 11.05
C GLU A 17 1.08 2.70 10.37
N VAL A 18 0.10 3.08 9.54
CA VAL A 18 0.07 4.37 8.85
C VAL A 18 -1.18 5.16 9.20
N ASP A 19 -1.04 6.48 9.27
CA ASP A 19 -2.16 7.41 9.44
C ASP A 19 -2.77 7.75 8.09
N ILE A 20 -4.10 7.75 8.01
CA ILE A 20 -4.85 8.12 6.81
C ILE A 20 -5.64 9.38 7.09
N ALA A 21 -5.49 10.38 6.21
CA ALA A 21 -6.25 11.61 6.28
C ALA A 21 -7.75 11.36 6.02
N SER A 22 -8.58 12.29 6.49
CA SER A 22 -10.01 12.27 6.14
C SER A 22 -10.18 12.51 4.62
N PRO A 23 -11.14 11.84 3.96
CA PRO A 23 -11.34 12.01 2.52
C PRO A 23 -11.77 13.45 2.19
N GLY A 24 -11.19 14.01 1.13
CA GLY A 24 -11.56 15.31 0.58
C GLY A 24 -12.82 15.28 -0.28
N PRO A 25 -13.19 16.41 -0.92
CA PRO A 25 -14.32 16.46 -1.83
C PRO A 25 -14.16 15.46 -2.98
N ARG A 26 -15.16 14.60 -3.19
CA ARG A 26 -15.21 13.54 -4.21
C ARG A 26 -14.25 12.37 -4.00
N GLU A 27 -13.70 12.22 -2.80
CA GLU A 27 -12.92 11.04 -2.41
C GLU A 27 -13.75 10.09 -1.55
N VAL A 28 -13.32 8.82 -1.48
CA VAL A 28 -13.92 7.82 -0.61
C VAL A 28 -12.84 7.12 0.19
N LEU A 29 -13.05 6.99 1.51
CA LEU A 29 -12.20 6.17 2.36
C LEU A 29 -12.72 4.73 2.34
N VAL A 30 -11.93 3.81 1.81
CA VAL A 30 -12.30 2.40 1.68
C VAL A 30 -11.63 1.58 2.78
N ARG A 31 -12.41 0.74 3.47
CA ARG A 31 -11.88 -0.28 4.36
C ARG A 31 -11.56 -1.55 3.58
N THR A 32 -10.30 -1.71 3.19
CA THR A 32 -9.81 -2.86 2.42
C THR A 32 -10.03 -4.18 3.17
N ARG A 33 -10.75 -5.12 2.56
CA ARG A 33 -10.97 -6.48 3.12
C ARG A 33 -9.93 -7.49 2.63
N ALA A 34 -9.51 -7.35 1.38
CA ALA A 34 -8.49 -8.13 0.69
C ALA A 34 -7.91 -7.31 -0.48
N SER A 35 -6.68 -7.61 -0.87
CA SER A 35 -6.03 -7.07 -2.08
C SER A 35 -5.28 -8.20 -2.77
N GLY A 36 -5.33 -8.23 -4.10
CA GLY A 36 -4.47 -9.09 -4.90
C GLY A 36 -3.08 -8.48 -5.06
N VAL A 37 -2.11 -9.29 -5.50
CA VAL A 37 -0.79 -8.84 -5.96
C VAL A 37 -0.66 -9.23 -7.42
N CYS A 38 -0.37 -8.23 -8.25
CA CYS A 38 -0.14 -8.38 -9.68
C CYS A 38 1.36 -8.41 -9.97
N HIS A 39 1.73 -8.85 -11.18
CA HIS A 39 3.11 -8.78 -11.63
C HIS A 39 3.63 -7.34 -11.76
N SER A 40 2.76 -6.37 -12.03
CA SER A 40 3.12 -4.94 -12.03
C SER A 40 3.58 -4.46 -10.66
N ASP A 41 3.01 -5.01 -9.58
CA ASP A 41 3.42 -4.63 -8.22
C ASP A 41 4.84 -5.16 -7.93
N LEU A 42 5.13 -6.39 -8.37
CA LEU A 42 6.46 -6.99 -8.26
C LEU A 42 7.50 -6.20 -9.07
N HIS A 43 7.15 -5.73 -10.26
CA HIS A 43 8.04 -4.89 -11.07
C HIS A 43 8.53 -3.66 -10.28
N PHE A 44 7.65 -2.98 -9.53
CA PHE A 44 8.06 -1.87 -8.67
C PHE A 44 8.92 -2.29 -7.47
N VAL A 45 8.70 -3.50 -6.93
CA VAL A 45 9.52 -4.03 -5.84
C VAL A 45 10.93 -4.34 -6.33
N GLU A 46 11.08 -4.85 -7.55
CA GLU A 46 12.38 -5.24 -8.12
C GLU A 46 13.16 -4.06 -8.73
N GLY A 47 12.47 -3.01 -9.17
CA GLY A 47 13.06 -1.80 -9.77
C GLY A 47 13.22 -1.92 -11.28
#